data_AF-A0A7S2RWZ8-F1
#
_entry.id   AF-A0A7S2RWZ8-F1
#
_cell.length_a   1.000
_cell.length_b   1.000
_cell.length_c   1.000
_cell.angle_alpha   90.00
_cell.angle_beta   90.00
_cell.angle_gamma   90.00
#
_symmetry.space_group_name_H-M   'P 1'
#
loop_
_entity.id
_entity.type
_entity.pdbx_description
1 polymer ?
#
loop_
_entity_poly.entity_id
_entity_poly.type
_entity_poly.pdbx_seq_one_letter_code
_entity_poly.pdbx_strand_id
1 'polypeptide(L)'
;MSTARHNWSVLSGHADLGVALEAKYPSFTSKGSEFKPTSILNPLLKFHPLWKKCSQILNEGIQFPLNELDNTTKSQDLISVLDFGNHKGVSRKPKLYKELYEKYVTNGYSMIIPLETLKDIT
;
A
#
# COMPACT_ATOMS: atom_id res chain seq x y z
N MET A 1 -14.90 -16.57 -7.18
CA MET A 1 -14.95 -15.34 -6.34
C MET A 1 -14.31 -14.22 -7.12
N SER A 2 -14.81 -12.97 -7.04
CA SER A 2 -14.12 -11.83 -7.65
C SER A 2 -12.81 -11.54 -6.92
N THR A 3 -11.79 -11.05 -7.64
CA THR A 3 -10.47 -10.70 -7.08
C THR A 3 -10.58 -9.81 -5.84
N ALA A 4 -11.49 -8.83 -5.87
CA ALA A 4 -11.75 -7.96 -4.72
C ALA A 4 -12.21 -8.72 -3.46
N ARG A 5 -13.14 -9.68 -3.60
CA ARG A 5 -13.60 -10.48 -2.45
C ARG A 5 -12.52 -11.41 -1.91
N HIS A 6 -11.69 -11.96 -2.78
CA HIS A 6 -10.54 -12.76 -2.35
C HIS A 6 -9.53 -11.90 -1.57
N ASN A 7 -9.17 -10.74 -2.10
CA ASN A 7 -8.29 -9.77 -1.44
C ASN A 7 -8.84 -9.36 -0.07
N TRP A 8 -10.13 -9.07 0.01
CA TRP A 8 -10.79 -8.78 1.28
C TRP A 8 -10.72 -9.96 2.25
N SER A 9 -10.98 -11.19 1.82
CA SER A 9 -10.89 -12.36 2.70
C SER A 9 -9.49 -12.58 3.27
N VAL A 10 -8.45 -12.20 2.54
CA VAL A 10 -7.07 -12.22 3.06
C VAL A 10 -6.89 -11.08 4.05
N LEU A 11 -7.27 -9.87 3.66
CA LEU A 11 -7.10 -8.68 4.49
C LEU A 11 -7.90 -8.79 5.79
N SER A 12 -9.16 -9.23 5.78
CA SER A 12 -10.03 -9.31 6.96
C SER A 12 -9.56 -10.31 8.00
N GLY A 13 -8.64 -11.22 7.66
CA GLY A 13 -7.91 -12.04 8.63
C GLY A 13 -6.89 -11.25 9.44
N HIS A 14 -6.63 -9.99 9.07
CA HIS A 14 -5.69 -9.07 9.66
C HIS A 14 -6.40 -7.72 9.93
N ALA A 15 -6.25 -7.15 11.13
CA ALA A 15 -6.93 -5.89 11.46
C ALA A 15 -6.32 -4.66 10.75
N ASP A 16 -5.13 -4.83 10.17
CA ASP A 16 -4.29 -3.77 9.59
C ASP A 16 -3.56 -4.29 8.33
N LEU A 17 -3.45 -3.44 7.31
CA LEU A 17 -2.77 -3.77 6.04
C LEU A 17 -1.27 -4.00 6.24
N GLY A 18 -0.63 -3.21 7.10
CA GLY A 18 0.79 -3.40 7.44
C GLY A 18 1.04 -4.78 8.04
N VAL A 19 0.22 -5.19 9.00
CA VAL A 19 0.25 -6.53 9.60
C VAL A 19 0.04 -7.62 8.54
N ALA A 20 -0.91 -7.44 7.62
CA ALA A 20 -1.16 -8.40 6.54
C ALA A 20 0.05 -8.57 5.60
N LEU A 21 0.77 -7.47 5.31
CA LEU A 21 1.96 -7.48 4.46
C LEU A 21 3.16 -8.15 5.15
N GLU A 22 3.36 -7.90 6.44
CA GLU A 22 4.44 -8.50 7.22
C GLU A 22 4.22 -10.01 7.50
N ALA A 23 2.96 -10.45 7.57
CA ALA A 23 2.62 -11.86 7.83
C ALA A 23 3.10 -12.85 6.75
N LYS A 24 3.42 -12.38 5.54
CA LYS A 24 3.86 -13.22 4.41
C LYS A 24 5.37 -13.08 4.08
N TYR A 25 6.20 -12.75 5.06
CA TYR A 25 7.63 -12.55 4.84
C TYR A 25 8.39 -13.84 4.44
N PRO A 26 9.30 -13.81 3.46
CA PRO A 26 9.63 -12.70 2.54
C PRO A 26 8.75 -12.71 1.27
N SER A 27 8.32 -11.53 0.82
CA SER A 27 7.58 -11.36 -0.44
C SER A 27 8.07 -10.12 -1.21
N PHE A 28 7.60 -9.95 -2.45
CA PHE A 28 7.94 -8.78 -3.26
C PHE A 28 7.44 -7.45 -2.65
N THR A 29 6.49 -7.49 -1.71
CA THR A 29 6.02 -6.30 -0.99
C THR A 29 6.79 -6.02 0.31
N SER A 30 7.79 -6.85 0.66
CA SER A 30 8.63 -6.62 1.83
C SER A 30 9.51 -5.38 1.65
N LYS A 31 9.81 -4.68 2.75
CA LYS A 31 10.70 -3.51 2.75
C LYS A 31 12.05 -3.84 2.08
N GLY A 32 12.45 -3.01 1.12
CA GLY A 32 13.71 -3.15 0.41
C GLY A 32 13.79 -4.30 -0.61
N SER A 33 12.70 -5.03 -0.86
CA SER A 33 12.64 -6.15 -1.83
C SER A 33 13.03 -5.75 -3.26
N GLU A 34 12.85 -4.48 -3.61
CA GLU A 34 13.21 -3.90 -4.91
C GLU A 34 14.73 -3.74 -5.10
N PHE A 35 15.51 -3.86 -4.03
CA PHE A 35 16.95 -3.61 -4.01
C PHE A 35 17.73 -4.89 -3.71
N LYS A 36 19.03 -4.88 -4.05
CA LYS A 36 19.94 -5.93 -3.56
C LYS A 36 20.08 -5.82 -2.04
N PRO A 37 20.28 -6.96 -1.33
CA PRO A 37 20.53 -6.95 0.11
C PRO A 37 21.62 -5.96 0.51
N THR A 38 21.44 -5.33 1.67
CA THR A 38 22.39 -4.35 2.20
C THR A 38 23.80 -4.94 2.39
N SER A 39 23.92 -6.25 2.61
CA SER A 39 25.20 -6.98 2.63
C SER A 39 25.96 -6.90 1.30
N ILE A 40 25.26 -6.90 0.16
CA ILE A 40 25.86 -6.79 -1.19
C ILE A 40 26.17 -5.33 -1.51
N LEU A 41 25.32 -4.41 -1.09
CA LEU A 41 25.47 -2.98 -1.40
C LEU A 41 26.53 -2.29 -0.53
N ASN A 42 26.72 -2.76 0.71
CA ASN A 42 27.61 -2.12 1.68
C ASN A 42 29.06 -1.96 1.20
N PRO A 43 29.73 -2.96 0.60
CA PRO A 43 31.10 -2.77 0.08
C PRO A 43 31.24 -1.63 -0.91
N LEU A 44 30.20 -1.36 -1.71
CA LEU A 44 30.18 -0.32 -2.74
C LEU A 44 29.87 1.07 -2.17
N LEU A 45 28.96 1.12 -1.19
CA LEU A 45 28.35 2.37 -0.75
C LEU A 45 28.78 2.80 0.65
N LYS A 46 29.55 2.00 1.40
CA LYS A 46 29.91 2.29 2.81
C LYS A 46 30.56 3.66 3.06
N PHE A 47 31.22 4.24 2.06
CA PHE A 47 31.83 5.56 2.17
C PHE A 47 30.92 6.71 1.72
N HIS A 48 29.72 6.40 1.22
CA HIS A 48 28.76 7.42 0.87
C HIS A 48 28.21 8.07 2.15
N PRO A 49 28.17 9.42 2.25
CA PRO A 49 27.78 10.13 3.48
C PRO A 49 26.39 9.73 4.01
N LEU A 50 25.48 9.34 3.11
CA LEU A 50 24.11 8.95 3.45
C LEU A 50 23.91 7.43 3.62
N TRP A 51 24.94 6.60 3.43
CA TRP A 51 24.78 5.15 3.37
C TRP A 51 24.14 4.57 4.63
N LYS A 52 24.53 5.06 5.82
CA LYS A 52 23.94 4.63 7.09
C LYS A 52 22.41 4.80 7.10
N LYS A 53 21.92 5.93 6.58
CA LYS A 53 20.48 6.19 6.49
C LYS A 53 19.82 5.33 5.40
N CYS A 54 20.47 5.19 4.24
CA CYS A 54 19.97 4.37 3.15
C CYS A 54 19.84 2.89 3.55
N SER A 55 20.86 2.31 4.17
CA SER A 55 20.84 0.90 4.60
C SER A 55 19.78 0.65 5.65
N GLN A 56 19.58 1.58 6.59
CA GLN A 56 18.47 1.52 7.54
C GLN A 56 17.11 1.50 6.83
N ILE A 57 16.86 2.44 5.92
CA ILE A 57 15.60 2.51 5.16
C ILE A 57 15.35 1.24 4.34
N LEU A 58 16.40 0.67 3.73
CA LEU A 58 16.27 -0.56 2.94
C LEU A 58 15.90 -1.77 3.81
N ASN A 59 16.41 -1.85 5.04
CA ASN A 59 16.13 -2.99 5.93
C ASN A 59 14.82 -2.81 6.71
N GLU A 60 14.54 -1.60 7.20
CA GLU A 60 13.47 -1.32 8.17
C GLU A 60 12.26 -0.61 7.55
N GLY A 61 12.41 -0.08 6.34
CA GLY A 61 11.45 0.84 5.74
C GLY A 61 11.70 2.30 6.18
N ILE A 62 10.91 3.21 5.62
CA ILE A 62 10.91 4.62 6.01
C ILE A 62 9.77 4.89 6.99
N GLN A 63 10.08 5.56 8.10
CA GLN A 63 9.08 6.10 9.01
C GLN A 63 8.93 7.60 8.76
N PHE A 64 7.74 8.03 8.37
CA PHE A 64 7.43 9.44 8.24
C PHE A 64 7.07 10.01 9.62
N PRO A 65 7.49 11.24 9.95
CA PRO A 65 7.14 11.90 11.21
C PRO A 65 5.70 12.42 11.18
N LEU A 66 4.76 11.52 10.92
CA LEU A 66 3.33 11.80 10.92
C LEU A 66 2.75 11.35 12.26
N ASN A 67 1.86 12.16 12.82
CA ASN A 67 1.09 11.75 13.99
C ASN A 67 -0.01 10.79 13.53
N GLU A 68 -0.29 9.78 14.35
CA GLU A 68 -1.45 8.93 14.11
C GLU A 68 -2.73 9.77 14.20
N LEU A 69 -3.64 9.54 13.26
CA LEU A 69 -4.98 10.11 13.30
C LEU A 69 -5.82 9.34 14.30
N ASP A 70 -6.59 10.04 15.12
CA ASP A 70 -7.60 9.42 15.96
C ASP A 70 -8.72 8.80 15.11
N ASN A 71 -9.44 7.84 15.68
CA ASN A 71 -10.49 7.10 14.98
C ASN A 71 -11.64 7.98 14.50
N THR A 72 -11.92 9.10 15.18
CA THR A 72 -12.97 10.04 14.78
C THR A 72 -12.56 10.75 13.51
N THR A 73 -11.33 11.27 13.48
CA THR A 73 -10.76 11.96 12.30
C THR A 73 -10.66 11.00 11.11
N LYS A 74 -10.16 9.77 11.31
CA LYS A 74 -10.14 8.73 10.25
C LYS A 74 -11.54 8.46 9.67
N SER A 75 -12.54 8.32 10.54
CA SER A 75 -13.92 8.03 10.13
C SER A 75 -14.54 9.18 9.34
N GLN A 76 -14.31 10.42 9.78
CA GLN A 76 -14.79 11.62 9.07
C GLN A 76 -14.13 11.77 7.70
N ASP A 77 -12.81 11.55 7.62
CA ASP A 77 -12.08 11.60 6.36
C ASP A 77 -12.61 10.54 5.37
N LEU A 78 -12.80 9.30 5.84
CA LEU A 78 -13.40 8.23 5.03
C LEU A 78 -14.77 8.61 4.48
N ILE A 79 -15.65 9.16 5.33
CA ILE A 79 -16.98 9.60 4.90
C ILE A 79 -16.85 10.70 3.83
N SER A 80 -15.97 11.69 4.05
CA SER A 80 -15.78 12.79 3.12
C SER A 80 -15.28 12.33 1.74
N VAL A 81 -14.38 11.33 1.71
CA VAL A 81 -13.87 10.74 0.46
C VAL A 81 -14.96 9.95 -0.25
N LEU A 82 -15.79 9.22 0.48
CA LEU A 82 -16.94 8.51 -0.07
C LEU A 82 -17.98 9.47 -0.67
N ASP A 83 -18.28 10.57 0.02
CA ASP A 83 -19.22 11.59 -0.44
C ASP A 83 -18.69 12.36 -1.65
N PHE A 84 -17.38 12.64 -1.69
CA PHE A 84 -16.73 13.25 -2.85
C PHE A 84 -16.80 12.33 -4.09
N GLY A 85 -16.65 11.02 -3.86
CA GLY A 85 -16.70 10.00 -4.91
C GLY A 85 -15.52 10.08 -5.88
N ASN A 86 -15.73 9.62 -7.11
CA ASN A 86 -14.68 9.60 -8.11
C ASN A 86 -14.25 11.01 -8.53
N HIS A 87 -12.95 11.22 -8.71
CA HIS A 87 -12.45 12.49 -9.23
C HIS A 87 -13.02 12.79 -10.63
N LYS A 88 -13.10 14.08 -10.96
CA LYS A 88 -13.69 14.56 -12.24
C LYS A 88 -13.08 13.92 -13.49
N GLY A 89 -11.83 13.45 -13.41
CA GLY A 89 -11.16 12.75 -14.50
C GLY A 89 -11.80 11.40 -14.83
N VAL A 90 -12.09 10.57 -13.82
CA VAL A 90 -12.78 9.28 -13.98
C VAL A 90 -14.18 9.49 -14.52
N SER A 91 -14.93 10.43 -13.96
CA SER A 91 -16.32 10.70 -14.38
C SER A 91 -16.41 11.18 -15.83
N ARG A 92 -15.40 11.89 -16.34
CA ARG A 92 -15.35 12.36 -17.74
C ARG A 92 -14.95 11.28 -18.74
N LYS A 93 -14.16 10.28 -18.33
CA LYS A 93 -13.61 9.25 -19.23
C LYS A 93 -13.76 7.84 -18.65
N PRO A 94 -14.97 7.39 -18.30
CA PRO A 94 -15.17 6.17 -17.51
C PRO A 94 -14.63 4.90 -18.20
N LYS A 95 -14.72 4.80 -19.54
CA LYS A 95 -14.19 3.67 -20.30
C LYS A 95 -12.67 3.55 -20.22
N LEU A 96 -11.96 4.66 -20.45
CA LEU A 96 -10.50 4.71 -20.38
C LEU A 96 -10.01 4.32 -18.98
N TYR A 97 -10.63 4.87 -17.93
CA TYR A 97 -10.23 4.55 -16.56
C TYR A 97 -10.52 3.09 -16.21
N LYS A 98 -11.64 2.53 -16.67
CA LYS A 98 -11.93 1.10 -16.50
C LYS A 98 -10.82 0.23 -17.11
N GLU A 99 -10.41 0.50 -18.35
CA GLU A 99 -9.33 -0.23 -19.02
C GLU A 99 -7.99 -0.09 -18.26
N LEU A 100 -7.67 1.12 -17.79
CA LEU A 100 -6.47 1.36 -16.99
C LEU A 100 -6.51 0.59 -15.66
N TYR A 101 -7.62 0.64 -14.92
CA TYR A 101 -7.77 -0.08 -13.66
C TYR A 101 -7.70 -1.60 -13.85
N GLU A 102 -8.31 -2.14 -14.91
CA GLU A 102 -8.19 -3.56 -15.24
C GLU A 102 -6.73 -3.95 -15.48
N LYS A 103 -5.97 -3.11 -16.19
CA LYS A 103 -4.52 -3.30 -16.38
C LYS A 103 -3.75 -3.23 -15.07
N TYR A 104 -4.04 -2.27 -14.19
CA TYR A 104 -3.36 -2.15 -12.89
C TYR A 104 -3.61 -3.36 -12.00
N VAL A 105 -4.86 -3.83 -11.93
CA VAL A 105 -5.23 -5.02 -11.14
C VAL A 105 -4.57 -6.28 -11.71
N THR A 106 -4.62 -6.47 -13.04
CA THR A 106 -4.07 -7.66 -13.69
C THR A 106 -2.55 -7.77 -13.51
N ASN A 107 -1.84 -6.63 -13.52
CA ASN A 107 -0.38 -6.60 -13.31
C ASN A 107 0.02 -6.54 -11.82
N GLY A 108 -0.93 -6.58 -10.89
CA GLY A 108 -0.63 -6.54 -9.45
C GLY A 108 -0.18 -5.18 -8.92
N TYR A 109 -0.36 -4.10 -9.69
CA TYR A 109 -0.01 -2.73 -9.30
C TYR A 109 -1.06 -2.08 -8.37
N SER A 110 -2.24 -2.68 -8.26
CA SER A 110 -3.30 -2.18 -7.37
C SER A 110 -4.04 -3.33 -6.73
N MET A 111 -4.18 -3.27 -5.41
CA MET A 111 -5.04 -4.15 -4.64
C MET A 111 -6.43 -3.52 -4.54
N ILE A 112 -7.43 -4.25 -5.03
CA ILE A 112 -8.84 -3.84 -4.92
C ILE A 112 -9.56 -4.63 -3.83
N ILE A 113 -10.54 -4.00 -3.20
CA ILE A 113 -11.46 -4.59 -2.21
C ILE A 113 -12.90 -4.14 -2.50
N PRO A 114 -13.93 -4.84 -1.99
CA PRO A 114 -15.31 -4.40 -2.15
C PRO A 114 -15.55 -3.07 -1.40
N LEU A 115 -16.37 -2.19 -1.97
CA LEU A 115 -16.61 -0.87 -1.40
C LEU A 115 -17.31 -0.95 -0.03
N GLU A 116 -18.19 -1.94 0.12
CA GLU A 116 -18.95 -2.20 1.33
C GLU A 116 -18.08 -2.55 2.55
N THR A 117 -16.85 -3.02 2.34
CA THR A 117 -15.93 -3.45 3.42
C THR A 117 -15.01 -2.32 3.89
N LEU A 118 -15.09 -1.14 3.27
CA LEU A 118 -14.13 -0.07 3.52
C LEU A 118 -14.21 0.47 4.95
N LYS A 119 -15.39 0.39 5.59
CA LYS A 119 -15.61 0.78 6.99
C LYS A 119 -15.03 -0.21 8.00
N ASP A 120 -14.68 -1.41 7.54
CA ASP A 120 -14.15 -2.49 8.38
C ASP A 120 -12.60 -2.49 8.40
N ILE A 121 -11.96 -1.54 7.71
CA ILE A 121 -10.51 -1.32 7.73
C ILE A 121 -10.21 -0.27 8.80
N THR A 122 -9.32 -0.60 9.75
CA THR A 122 -8.95 0.25 10.90
C THR A 122 -7.61 0.97 10.70
#